data_AF-A0AAJ1JWW7-F1
#
_entry.id   AF-A0AAJ1JWW7-F1
#
_cell.length_a   1.000
_cell.length_b   1.000
_cell.length_c   1.000
_cell.angle_alpha   90.00
_cell.angle_beta   90.00
_cell.angle_gamma   90.00
#
_symmetry.space_group_name_H-M   'P 1'
#
loop_
_entity.id
_entity.type
_entity.pdbx_description
1 polymer ?
#
loop_
_entity_poly.entity_id
_entity_poly.type
_entity_poly.pdbx_seq_one_letter_code
_entity_poly.pdbx_strand_id
1 'polypeptide(L)'
;MSSYIESLDRKEIIKKAKQRMNHFSDLYRLLCVGISVPGISYGGISVAGGSSVSHSKKILYEIEKKDERYAEIEEVLLAMERLDPCESEILFLKHIMMKNINQISNMIGKSKSPTYEVLNDAYFRIAVVLNLK
;
A
#
# COMPACT_ATOMS: atom_id res chain seq x y z
N MET A 1 -8.27 30.67 -2.21
CA MET A 1 -7.83 29.45 -1.50
C MET A 1 -6.48 28.97 -2.06
N SER A 2 -5.39 29.74 -1.91
CA SER A 2 -4.14 29.47 -2.67
C SER A 2 -2.84 29.60 -1.86
N SER A 3 -2.90 29.50 -0.52
CA SER A 3 -1.70 29.70 0.34
C SER A 3 -1.32 28.47 1.17
N TYR A 4 -2.20 27.46 1.29
CA TYR A 4 -1.95 26.28 2.13
C TYR A 4 -1.04 25.21 1.48
N ILE A 5 -0.88 25.26 0.16
CA ILE A 5 -0.06 24.31 -0.61
C ILE A 5 1.41 24.77 -0.64
N GLU A 6 1.70 26.05 -0.40
CA GLU A 6 3.03 26.63 -0.50
C GLU A 6 3.92 26.43 0.75
N SER A 7 3.35 26.06 1.91
CA SER A 7 4.11 25.79 3.14
C SER A 7 4.49 24.31 3.34
N LEU A 8 4.10 23.46 2.41
CA LEU A 8 4.28 22.02 2.47
C LEU A 8 5.57 21.66 1.72
N ASP A 9 6.60 21.18 2.43
CA ASP A 9 7.84 20.74 1.78
C ASP A 9 7.52 19.56 0.87
N ARG A 10 7.38 19.87 -0.42
CA ARG A 10 7.04 18.92 -1.48
C ARG A 10 7.96 17.69 -1.45
N LYS A 11 9.24 17.87 -1.15
CA LYS A 11 10.21 16.77 -1.10
C LYS A 11 9.93 15.86 0.10
N GLU A 12 9.61 16.44 1.25
CA GLU A 12 9.28 15.67 2.45
C GLU A 12 7.98 14.89 2.28
N ILE A 13 6.97 15.50 1.68
CA ILE A 13 5.68 14.87 1.41
C ILE A 13 5.82 13.72 0.43
N ILE A 14 6.53 13.93 -0.68
CA ILE A 14 6.84 12.86 -1.63
C ILE A 14 7.62 11.73 -0.95
N LYS A 15 8.52 12.03 -0.01
CA LYS A 15 9.25 11.02 0.76
C LYS A 15 8.30 10.21 1.64
N LYS A 16 7.38 10.85 2.37
CA LYS A 16 6.34 10.17 3.18
C LYS A 16 5.41 9.33 2.30
N ALA A 17 5.00 9.84 1.15
CA ALA A 17 4.21 9.11 0.16
C ALA A 17 4.93 7.84 -0.31
N LYS A 18 6.22 7.95 -0.67
CA LYS A 18 7.05 6.82 -1.09
C LYS A 18 7.13 5.77 0.01
N GLN A 19 7.31 6.18 1.27
CA GLN A 19 7.32 5.26 2.42
C GLN A 19 5.97 4.56 2.59
N ARG A 20 4.85 5.30 2.56
CA ARG A 20 3.50 4.74 2.68
C ARG A 20 3.21 3.76 1.54
N MET A 21 3.57 4.10 0.31
CA MET A 21 3.35 3.24 -0.86
C MET A 21 4.22 1.97 -0.84
N ASN A 22 5.47 2.06 -0.37
CA ASN A 22 6.31 0.89 -0.19
C ASN A 22 5.73 -0.06 0.88
N HIS A 23 5.28 0.49 2.02
CA HIS A 23 4.62 -0.28 3.07
C HIS A 23 3.33 -0.95 2.56
N PHE A 24 2.51 -0.21 1.81
CA PHE A 24 1.34 -0.75 1.10
C PHE A 24 1.73 -1.91 0.17
N SER A 25 2.77 -1.75 -0.65
CA SER A 25 3.23 -2.79 -1.57
C SER A 25 3.62 -4.07 -0.84
N ASP A 26 4.33 -3.94 0.29
CA ASP A 26 4.71 -5.09 1.12
C ASP A 26 3.48 -5.77 1.76
N LEU A 27 2.54 -4.99 2.31
CA LEU A 27 1.29 -5.51 2.86
C LEU A 27 0.45 -6.23 1.79
N TYR A 28 0.28 -5.60 0.62
CA TYR A 28 -0.47 -6.14 -0.50
C TYR A 28 0.14 -7.45 -0.99
N ARG A 29 1.48 -7.53 -1.09
CA ARG A 29 2.16 -8.77 -1.47
C ARG A 29 1.97 -9.88 -0.43
N LEU A 30 2.09 -9.57 0.86
CA LEU A 30 1.85 -10.56 1.92
C LEU A 30 0.44 -11.12 1.85
N LEU A 31 -0.53 -10.27 1.52
CA LEU A 31 -1.91 -10.67 1.32
C LEU A 31 -2.09 -11.55 0.07
N CYS A 32 -1.62 -11.09 -1.09
CA CYS A 32 -1.81 -11.78 -2.38
C CYS A 32 -1.01 -13.08 -2.52
N VAL A 33 0.18 -13.18 -1.91
CA VAL A 33 0.99 -14.41 -1.93
C VAL A 33 0.31 -15.51 -1.10
N GLY A 34 -0.71 -15.16 -0.30
CA GLY A 34 -1.34 -16.08 0.64
C GLY A 34 -0.31 -16.46 1.67
N ILE A 35 -0.35 -15.85 2.85
CA ILE A 35 0.49 -16.28 3.95
C ILE A 35 0.13 -17.73 4.29
N SER A 36 0.79 -18.69 3.64
CA SER A 36 1.05 -20.01 4.19
C SER A 36 2.03 -19.77 5.33
N VAL A 37 1.51 -19.34 6.49
CA VAL A 37 2.26 -19.39 7.73
C VAL A 37 2.63 -20.86 7.91
N PRO A 38 3.93 -21.24 7.90
CA PRO A 38 4.31 -22.60 8.23
C PRO A 38 3.94 -22.81 9.70
N GLY A 39 2.82 -23.49 9.96
CA GLY A 39 2.32 -23.72 11.31
C GLY A 39 0.80 -23.72 11.47
N ILE A 40 0.01 -23.31 10.48
CA ILE A 40 -1.46 -23.40 10.56
C ILE A 40 -1.97 -24.25 9.40
N SER A 41 -1.83 -25.57 9.56
CA SER A 41 -2.64 -26.51 8.81
C SER A 41 -4.08 -26.35 9.28
N TYR A 42 -5.01 -26.03 8.36
CA TYR A 42 -6.45 -26.16 8.56
C TYR A 42 -6.85 -27.64 8.57
N GLY A 43 -6.22 -28.43 9.43
CA GLY A 43 -6.54 -29.83 9.69
C GLY A 43 -7.28 -29.94 11.01
N GLY A 44 -8.60 -29.75 10.99
CA GLY A 44 -9.50 -30.12 12.07
C GLY A 44 -9.34 -29.32 13.36
N ILE A 45 -10.37 -28.55 13.71
CA ILE A 45 -10.55 -28.01 15.06
C ILE A 45 -10.70 -29.20 16.02
N SER A 46 -9.57 -29.69 16.53
CA SER A 46 -9.50 -30.64 17.63
C SER A 46 -9.41 -29.84 18.91
N VAL A 47 -10.54 -29.68 19.58
CA VAL A 47 -10.64 -29.06 20.90
C VAL A 47 -9.91 -29.97 21.89
N ALA A 48 -8.67 -29.65 22.24
CA ALA A 48 -7.96 -30.29 23.34
C ALA A 48 -7.79 -29.24 24.46
N GLY A 49 -8.44 -29.52 25.60
CA GLY A 49 -8.53 -28.61 26.74
C GLY A 49 -7.19 -28.35 27.44
N GLY A 50 -7.09 -27.16 28.04
CA GLY A 50 -5.99 -26.73 28.90
C GLY A 50 -5.27 -25.48 28.37
N SER A 51 -5.52 -24.32 29.00
CA SER A 51 -5.00 -22.95 28.71
C SER A 51 -5.74 -22.10 27.65
N SER A 52 -7.08 -22.14 27.64
CA SER A 52 -7.95 -21.50 26.64
C SER A 52 -7.97 -19.95 26.61
N VAL A 53 -7.65 -19.24 27.71
CA VAL A 53 -7.77 -17.76 27.73
C VAL A 53 -6.65 -17.05 26.98
N SER A 54 -5.45 -17.65 26.94
CA SER A 54 -4.28 -17.08 26.25
C SER A 54 -4.34 -17.31 24.73
N HIS A 55 -4.77 -18.51 24.32
CA HIS A 55 -4.81 -18.90 22.92
C HIS A 55 -5.90 -18.16 22.13
N SER A 56 -7.09 -17.99 22.71
CA SER A 56 -8.17 -17.20 22.09
C SER A 56 -7.80 -15.72 21.93
N LYS A 57 -7.09 -15.12 22.89
CA LYS A 57 -6.59 -13.74 22.76
C LYS A 57 -5.58 -13.59 21.63
N LYS A 58 -4.68 -14.57 21.46
CA LYS A 58 -3.71 -14.57 20.36
C LYS A 58 -4.39 -14.70 19.00
N ILE A 59 -5.41 -15.54 18.88
CA ILE A 59 -6.18 -15.70 17.64
C ILE A 59 -6.97 -14.42 17.32
N LEU A 60 -7.64 -13.82 18.31
CA LEU A 60 -8.36 -12.55 18.13
C LEU A 60 -7.40 -11.43 17.71
N TYR A 61 -6.23 -11.32 18.34
CA TYR A 61 -5.20 -10.34 17.98
C TYR A 61 -4.71 -10.53 16.54
N GLU A 62 -4.50 -11.77 16.08
CA GLU A 62 -4.09 -12.03 14.69
C GLU A 62 -5.22 -11.74 13.69
N ILE A 63 -6.50 -11.92 14.08
CA ILE A 63 -7.66 -11.51 13.27
C ILE A 63 -7.75 -9.99 13.20
N GLU A 64 -7.72 -9.29 14.33
CA GLU A 64 -7.75 -7.82 14.39
C GLU A 64 -6.61 -7.21 13.57
N LYS A 65 -5.39 -7.72 13.73
CA LYS A 65 -4.23 -7.27 12.96
C LYS A 65 -4.35 -7.55 11.47
N LYS A 66 -5.07 -8.60 11.07
CA LYS A 66 -5.35 -8.89 9.67
C LYS A 66 -6.39 -7.90 9.12
N ASP A 67 -7.41 -7.59 9.89
CA ASP A 67 -8.44 -6.60 9.53
C ASP A 67 -7.84 -5.18 9.44
N GLU A 68 -6.96 -4.80 10.36
CA GLU A 68 -6.21 -3.54 10.29
C GLU A 68 -5.38 -3.45 9.00
N ARG A 69 -4.66 -4.52 8.65
CA ARG A 69 -3.87 -4.57 7.39
C ARG A 69 -4.76 -4.48 6.15
N TYR A 70 -5.94 -5.09 6.17
CA TYR A 70 -6.90 -4.95 5.06
C TYR A 70 -7.41 -3.52 4.95
N ALA A 71 -7.76 -2.89 6.07
CA ALA A 71 -8.20 -1.50 6.09
C ALA A 71 -7.10 -0.55 5.56
N GLU A 72 -5.84 -0.79 5.93
CA GLU A 72 -4.70 -0.04 5.39
C GLU A 72 -4.53 -0.22 3.87
N ILE A 73 -4.70 -1.44 3.35
CA ILE A 73 -4.64 -1.73 1.92
C ILE A 73 -5.80 -1.04 1.18
N GLU A 74 -7.02 -1.17 1.72
CA GLU A 74 -8.23 -0.60 1.15
C GLU A 74 -8.17 0.93 1.10
N GLU A 75 -7.69 1.58 2.17
CA GLU A 75 -7.48 3.03 2.21
C GLU A 75 -6.62 3.53 1.04
N VAL A 76 -5.50 2.85 0.78
CA VAL A 76 -4.57 3.23 -0.30
C VAL A 76 -5.17 2.94 -1.67
N LEU A 77 -5.89 1.84 -1.86
CA LEU A 77 -6.57 1.55 -3.12
C LEU A 77 -7.66 2.59 -3.43
N LEU A 78 -8.49 2.94 -2.46
CA LEU A 78 -9.50 4.00 -2.59
C LEU A 78 -8.87 5.36 -2.84
N ALA A 79 -7.69 5.65 -2.27
CA ALA A 79 -6.96 6.86 -2.56
C ALA A 79 -6.44 6.89 -4.01
N MET A 80 -5.96 5.75 -4.53
CA MET A 80 -5.52 5.62 -5.92
C MET A 80 -6.67 5.79 -6.93
N GLU A 81 -7.90 5.39 -6.60
CA GLU A 81 -9.08 5.60 -7.44
C GLU A 81 -9.47 7.08 -7.59
N ARG A 82 -9.05 7.93 -6.66
CA ARG A 82 -9.33 9.38 -6.68
C ARG A 82 -8.30 10.19 -7.46
N LEU A 83 -7.23 9.55 -7.94
CA LEU A 83 -6.20 10.20 -8.76
C LEU A 83 -6.60 10.25 -10.23
N ASP A 84 -5.92 11.09 -11.00
CA ASP A 84 -6.05 11.06 -12.45
C ASP A 84 -5.65 9.67 -12.99
N PRO A 85 -6.27 9.15 -14.07
CA PRO A 85 -6.01 7.79 -14.55
C PRO A 85 -4.53 7.49 -14.81
N CYS A 86 -3.80 8.47 -15.34
CA CYS A 86 -2.36 8.33 -15.62
C CYS A 86 -1.52 8.23 -14.33
N GLU A 87 -1.93 8.92 -13.26
CA GLU A 87 -1.25 8.90 -11.96
C GLU A 87 -1.58 7.63 -11.17
N SER A 88 -2.82 7.16 -11.26
CA SER A 88 -3.21 5.87 -10.69
C SER A 88 -2.49 4.72 -11.38
N GLU A 89 -2.45 4.72 -12.72
CA GLU A 89 -1.78 3.72 -13.53
C GLU A 89 -0.28 3.64 -13.23
N ILE A 90 0.42 4.79 -13.13
CA ILE A 90 1.86 4.78 -12.87
C ILE A 90 2.20 4.23 -11.47
N LEU A 91 1.37 4.53 -10.47
CA LEU A 91 1.51 3.98 -9.11
C LEU A 91 1.18 2.49 -9.06
N PHE A 92 0.15 2.05 -9.79
CA PHE A 92 -0.20 0.64 -9.95
C PHE A 92 0.96 -0.16 -10.54
N LEU A 93 1.51 0.29 -11.67
CA LEU A 93 2.64 -0.37 -12.31
C LEU A 93 3.87 -0.43 -11.39
N LYS A 94 4.09 0.63 -10.60
CA LYS A 94 5.23 0.74 -9.71
C LYS A 94 5.14 -0.15 -8.47
N HIS A 95 3.99 -0.15 -7.78
CA HIS A 95 3.86 -0.72 -6.44
C HIS A 95 3.06 -2.03 -6.39
N ILE A 96 2.19 -2.28 -7.37
CA ILE A 96 1.43 -3.53 -7.45
C ILE A 96 2.10 -4.50 -8.42
N MET A 97 2.49 -4.02 -9.61
CA MET A 97 3.19 -4.85 -10.61
C MET A 97 4.73 -4.87 -10.47
N MET A 98 5.28 -4.12 -9.51
CA MET A 98 6.72 -4.06 -9.20
C MET A 98 7.60 -3.72 -10.42
N LYS A 99 7.10 -2.89 -11.35
CA LYS A 99 7.86 -2.47 -12.52
C LYS A 99 8.86 -1.38 -12.16
N ASN A 100 10.04 -1.44 -12.77
CA ASN A 100 11.01 -0.36 -12.70
C ASN A 100 10.65 0.78 -13.66
N ILE A 101 11.24 1.96 -13.47
CA ILE A 101 10.90 3.16 -14.26
C ILE A 101 11.10 2.96 -15.77
N ASN A 102 12.06 2.13 -16.17
CA ASN A 102 12.32 1.84 -17.59
C ASN A 102 11.18 0.99 -18.17
N GLN A 103 10.76 -0.04 -17.45
CA GLN A 103 9.63 -0.88 -17.83
C GLN A 103 8.34 -0.07 -17.90
N ILE A 104 8.10 0.78 -16.89
CA ILE A 104 6.93 1.67 -16.86
C ILE A 104 6.93 2.59 -18.09
N SER A 105 8.05 3.27 -18.34
CA SER A 105 8.20 4.19 -19.48
C SER A 105 7.89 3.49 -20.82
N ASN A 106 8.39 2.27 -20.99
CA ASN A 106 8.11 1.46 -22.17
C ASN A 106 6.63 1.07 -22.28
N MET A 107 5.98 0.73 -21.16
CA MET A 107 4.57 0.35 -21.13
C MET A 107 3.63 1.51 -21.44
N ILE A 108 3.95 2.72 -20.97
CA ILE A 108 3.13 3.93 -21.20
C ILE A 108 3.51 4.69 -22.48
N GLY A 109 4.50 4.20 -23.24
CA GLY A 109 4.96 4.82 -24.50
C GLY A 109 5.63 6.19 -24.32
N LYS A 110 6.19 6.49 -23.15
CA LYS A 110 6.87 7.77 -22.85
C LYS A 110 8.37 7.56 -22.59
N SER A 111 9.16 8.63 -22.74
CA SER A 111 10.56 8.64 -22.31
C SER A 111 10.68 8.72 -20.77
N LYS A 112 11.84 8.38 -20.22
CA LYS A 112 12.03 8.22 -18.76
C LYS A 112 11.79 9.48 -17.93
N SER A 113 12.21 10.65 -18.42
CA SER A 113 12.12 11.91 -17.68
C SER A 113 10.67 12.33 -17.43
N PRO A 114 9.80 12.37 -18.47
CA PRO A 114 8.36 12.59 -18.27
C PRO A 114 7.72 11.57 -17.34
N THR A 115 8.10 10.29 -17.44
CA THR A 115 7.58 9.24 -16.55
C THR A 115 7.95 9.51 -15.09
N TYR A 116 9.17 10.01 -14.82
CA TYR A 116 9.63 10.32 -13.47
C TYR A 116 8.91 11.53 -12.88
N GLU A 117 8.64 12.55 -13.69
CA GLU A 117 7.86 13.73 -13.29
C GLU A 117 6.43 13.33 -12.93
N VAL A 118 5.74 12.60 -13.82
CA VAL A 118 4.39 12.09 -13.56
C VAL A 118 4.35 11.22 -12.30
N LEU A 119 5.37 10.40 -12.07
CA LEU A 119 5.45 9.58 -10.85
C LEU A 119 5.61 10.42 -9.58
N ASN A 120 6.41 11.49 -9.61
CA ASN A 120 6.56 12.38 -8.45
C ASN A 120 5.30 13.21 -8.20
N ASP A 121 4.60 13.62 -9.26
CA ASP A 121 3.32 14.31 -9.16
C ASP A 121 2.26 13.39 -8.56
N ALA A 122 2.20 12.13 -9.03
CA ALA A 122 1.33 11.11 -8.45
C ALA A 122 1.63 10.87 -6.96
N TYR A 123 2.91 10.81 -6.55
CA TYR A 123 3.28 10.71 -5.13
C TYR A 123 2.83 11.92 -4.31
N PHE A 124 2.94 13.12 -4.86
CA PHE A 124 2.48 14.31 -4.17
C PHE A 124 0.95 14.31 -4.01
N ARG A 125 0.21 13.99 -5.07
CA ARG A 125 -1.26 13.97 -5.01
C ARG A 125 -1.80 12.87 -4.10
N ILE A 126 -1.23 11.66 -4.16
CA ILE A 126 -1.68 10.59 -3.26
C ILE A 126 -1.41 10.94 -1.79
N ALA A 127 -0.32 11.65 -1.50
CA ALA A 127 -0.06 12.14 -0.15
C ALA A 127 -1.10 13.17 0.32
N VAL A 128 -1.54 14.06 -0.57
CA VAL A 128 -2.64 15.00 -0.29
C VAL A 128 -3.94 14.24 -0.01
N VAL A 129 -4.29 13.25 -0.84
CA VAL A 129 -5.52 12.45 -0.68
C VAL A 129 -5.50 11.66 0.65
N LEU A 130 -4.35 11.11 1.01
CA LEU A 130 -4.12 10.37 2.25
C LEU A 130 -3.83 11.28 3.46
N ASN A 131 -3.87 12.61 3.30
CA ASN A 131 -3.54 13.59 4.33
C ASN A 131 -2.18 13.35 5.03
N LEU A 132 -1.17 12.88 4.29
CA LEU A 132 0.18 12.69 4.80
C LEU A 132 0.84 14.07 4.99
N LYS A 133 1.17 14.42 6.23
CA LYS A 133 1.84 15.67 6.61
C LYS A 133 3.28 15.41 7.00
#